data_AF-A0AAD9W205-F1
#
_entry.id   AF-A0AAD9W205-F1
#
_cell.length_a   1.000
_cell.length_b   1.000
_cell.length_c   1.000
_cell.angle_alpha   90.00
_cell.angle_beta   90.00
_cell.angle_gamma   90.00
#
_symmetry.space_group_name_H-M   'P 1'
#
loop_
_entity.id
_entity.type
_entity.pdbx_description
1 polymer ?
#
loop_
_entity_poly.entity_id
_entity_poly.type
_entity_poly.pdbx_seq_one_letter_code
_entity_poly.pdbx_strand_id
1 'polypeptide(L)'
;MEGRNWDVTGVGWGIRNSTMLELVNLFEENVNQYREAAALTPLVFNWSPTSLAESVIRHVPLREDCTGRPGALYAYEENCPPELCEKVTVVTSGSLDELLQGIPR
;
A
#
# COMPACT_ATOMS: atom_id res chain seq x y z
N MET A 1 5.43 -7.35 -10.77
CA MET A 1 6.34 -6.21 -10.50
C MET A 1 7.25 -5.87 -11.68
N GLU A 2 7.47 -6.81 -12.62
CA GLU A 2 8.36 -6.62 -13.77
C GLU A 2 8.01 -5.39 -14.61
N GLY A 3 9.05 -4.71 -15.12
CA GLY A 3 8.92 -3.55 -16.01
C GLY A 3 8.58 -2.22 -15.32
N ARG A 4 8.54 -2.16 -13.97
CA ARG A 4 8.33 -0.91 -13.22
C ARG A 4 9.53 -0.56 -12.34
N ASN A 5 9.88 0.72 -12.31
CA ASN A 5 10.82 1.27 -11.35
C ASN A 5 10.05 1.82 -10.15
N TRP A 6 10.42 1.37 -8.95
CA TRP A 6 9.82 1.81 -7.70
C TRP A 6 10.78 2.75 -7.00
N ASP A 7 10.35 3.99 -6.75
CA ASP A 7 11.20 4.96 -6.05
C ASP A 7 11.22 4.75 -4.53
N VAL A 8 10.13 4.22 -3.94
CA VAL A 8 10.04 3.78 -2.53
C VAL A 8 9.06 2.62 -2.37
N THR A 9 9.24 1.86 -1.29
CA THR A 9 8.22 0.96 -0.73
C THR A 9 7.75 1.55 0.59
N GLY A 10 6.46 1.85 0.72
CA GLY A 10 5.88 2.44 1.93
C GLY A 10 5.16 1.43 2.81
N VAL A 11 5.44 1.42 4.11
CA VAL A 11 4.81 0.55 5.11
C VAL A 11 4.00 1.36 6.11
N GLY A 12 2.70 1.06 6.18
CA GLY A 12 1.74 1.67 7.10
C GLY A 12 1.96 1.31 8.59
N TRP A 13 1.34 2.08 9.49
CA TRP A 13 1.44 1.89 10.94
C TRP A 13 0.58 0.71 11.41
N GLY A 14 -0.64 0.57 10.86
CA GLY A 14 -1.61 -0.42 11.33
C GLY A 14 -1.09 -1.86 11.32
N ILE A 15 -0.39 -2.25 10.26
CA ILE A 15 0.13 -3.62 10.10
C ILE A 15 1.24 -3.93 11.12
N ARG A 16 2.10 -2.95 11.44
CA ARG A 16 3.27 -3.16 12.32
C ARG A 16 2.93 -3.37 13.80
N ASN A 17 1.70 -3.05 14.20
CA ASN A 17 1.22 -3.26 15.58
C ASN A 17 0.20 -4.41 15.67
N SER A 18 0.07 -5.22 14.62
CA SER A 18 -0.83 -6.37 14.62
C SER A 18 -0.34 -7.47 15.54
N THR A 19 -1.25 -8.10 16.28
CA THR A 19 -0.99 -9.32 17.07
C THR A 19 -1.41 -10.59 16.33
N MET A 20 -1.96 -10.47 15.11
CA MET A 20 -2.39 -11.61 14.29
C MET A 20 -1.21 -12.14 13.50
N LEU A 21 -0.77 -13.37 13.81
CA LEU A 21 0.38 -14.01 13.16
C LEU A 21 0.26 -14.09 11.62
N GLU A 22 -0.94 -14.36 11.11
CA GLU A 22 -1.22 -14.39 9.68
C GLU A 22 -0.91 -13.05 9.00
N LEU A 23 -1.33 -11.93 9.60
CA LEU A 23 -1.05 -10.60 9.08
C LEU A 23 0.44 -10.24 9.17
N VAL A 24 1.13 -10.73 10.21
CA VAL A 24 2.59 -10.55 10.34
C VAL A 24 3.32 -11.33 9.24
N ASN A 25 2.95 -12.59 8.99
CA ASN A 25 3.56 -13.39 7.94
C ASN A 25 3.34 -12.78 6.55
N LEU A 26 2.10 -12.39 6.23
CA LEU A 26 1.78 -11.72 4.96
C LEU A 26 2.52 -10.40 4.79
N PHE A 27 2.72 -9.65 5.89
CA PHE A 27 3.51 -8.44 5.86
C PHE A 27 4.99 -8.74 5.52
N GLU A 28 5.59 -9.74 6.18
CA GLU A 28 6.97 -10.15 5.92
C GLU A 28 7.16 -10.64 4.48
N GLU A 29 6.25 -11.48 3.98
CA GLU A 29 6.25 -11.98 2.60
C GLU A 29 6.18 -10.83 1.59
N ASN A 30 5.27 -9.88 1.78
CA ASN A 30 5.15 -8.70 0.93
C ASN A 30 6.45 -7.89 0.93
N VAL A 31 7.01 -7.57 2.10
CA VAL A 31 8.28 -6.83 2.20
C VAL A 31 9.41 -7.55 1.46
N ASN A 32 9.51 -8.88 1.62
CA ASN A 32 10.51 -9.68 0.92
C ASN A 32 10.31 -9.64 -0.60
N GLN A 33 9.08 -9.77 -1.09
CA GLN A 33 8.78 -9.69 -2.52
C GLN A 33 9.19 -8.33 -3.12
N TYR A 34 8.92 -7.22 -2.41
CA TYR A 34 9.36 -5.89 -2.86
C TYR A 34 10.88 -5.76 -2.88
N ARG A 35 11.58 -6.32 -1.88
CA ARG A 35 13.05 -6.31 -1.82
C ARG A 35 13.68 -7.17 -2.91
N GLU A 36 13.10 -8.31 -3.25
CA GLU A 36 13.60 -9.17 -4.33
C GLU A 36 13.44 -8.49 -5.70
N ALA A 37 12.30 -7.83 -5.92
CA ALA A 37 12.03 -7.14 -7.18
C ALA A 37 12.80 -5.81 -7.32
N ALA A 38 13.12 -5.12 -6.22
CA ALA A 38 13.76 -3.82 -6.22
C ALA A 38 14.67 -3.61 -4.99
N ALA A 39 15.78 -4.35 -4.93
CA ALA A 39 16.64 -4.44 -3.75
C ALA A 39 17.24 -3.11 -3.23
N LEU A 40 17.34 -2.10 -4.09
CA LEU A 40 17.90 -0.78 -3.75
C LEU A 40 16.82 0.27 -3.43
N THR A 41 15.54 -0.07 -3.63
CA THR A 41 14.43 0.85 -3.35
C THR A 41 14.28 1.03 -1.84
N PRO A 42 14.31 2.27 -1.32
CA PRO A 42 14.15 2.54 0.11
C PRO A 42 12.81 2.03 0.65
N LEU A 43 12.86 1.36 1.80
CA LEU A 43 11.69 1.01 2.59
C LEU A 43 11.43 2.13 3.61
N VAL A 44 10.25 2.75 3.55
CA VAL A 44 9.89 3.88 4.42
C VAL A 44 8.69 3.53 5.28
N PHE A 45 8.66 4.09 6.48
CA PHE A 45 7.62 3.82 7.47
C PHE A 45 6.92 5.12 7.86
N ASN A 46 5.60 5.17 7.88
CA ASN A 46 4.88 6.25 8.56
C ASN A 46 4.95 6.06 10.10
N TRP A 47 4.55 7.03 10.89
CA TRP A 47 4.42 6.90 12.36
C TRP A 47 3.03 7.28 12.84
N SER A 48 2.16 7.72 11.93
CA SER A 48 0.73 7.89 12.12
C SER A 48 0.01 7.68 10.78
N PRO A 49 -1.32 7.48 10.77
CA PRO A 49 -2.09 7.32 9.54
C PRO A 49 -1.88 8.45 8.51
N THR A 50 -1.58 9.67 8.97
CA THR A 50 -1.42 10.85 8.11
C THR A 50 0.01 11.17 7.71
N SER A 51 1.02 10.47 8.26
CA SER A 51 2.44 10.83 8.05
C SER A 51 3.13 10.09 6.90
N LEU A 52 2.39 9.36 6.05
CA LEU A 52 3.00 8.61 4.95
C LEU A 52 3.66 9.53 3.93
N ALA A 53 3.00 10.61 3.53
CA ALA A 53 3.54 11.58 2.58
C ALA A 53 4.89 12.14 3.05
N GLU A 54 5.00 12.48 4.34
CA GLU A 54 6.24 12.97 4.93
C GLU A 54 7.37 11.92 4.89
N SER A 55 7.06 10.65 5.12
CA SER A 55 8.04 9.56 5.03
C SER A 55 8.55 9.35 3.60
N VAL A 56 7.68 9.50 2.61
CA VAL A 56 8.02 9.40 1.18
C VAL A 56 8.87 10.59 0.72
N ILE A 57 8.46 11.83 1.03
CA ILE A 57 9.08 13.06 0.52
C ILE A 57 10.56 13.18 0.92
N ARG A 58 10.97 12.60 2.07
CA ARG A 58 12.38 12.57 2.49
C ARG A 58 13.30 11.78 1.55
N HIS A 59 12.74 10.87 0.76
CA HIS A 59 13.48 10.01 -0.16
C HIS A 59 13.17 10.34 -1.63
N VAL A 60 11.93 10.74 -1.91
CA VAL A 60 11.44 11.07 -3.24
C VAL A 60 10.73 12.42 -3.17
N PRO A 61 11.48 13.53 -3.32
CA PRO A 61 10.87 14.85 -3.31
C PRO A 61 9.91 14.98 -4.50
N LEU A 62 8.67 15.37 -4.20
CA LEU A 62 7.68 15.67 -5.23
C LEU A 62 8.19 16.85 -6.06
N ARG A 63 8.31 16.65 -7.37
CA ARG A 63 8.78 17.70 -8.30
C ARG A 63 7.75 18.79 -8.53
N GLU A 64 6.49 18.50 -8.25
CA GLU A 64 5.34 19.37 -8.52
C GLU A 64 4.15 19.01 -7.63
N ASP A 65 3.14 19.88 -7.60
CA ASP A 65 1.86 19.62 -6.94
C ASP A 65 1.01 18.65 -7.77
N CYS A 66 0.62 17.54 -7.14
CA CYS A 66 -0.15 16.46 -7.75
C CYS A 66 -1.64 16.48 -7.37
N THR A 67 -2.14 17.53 -6.70
CA THR A 67 -3.52 17.60 -6.18
C THR A 67 -4.59 17.33 -7.24
N GLY A 68 -4.39 17.75 -8.49
CA GLY A 68 -5.30 17.50 -9.61
C GLY A 68 -4.91 16.33 -10.53
N ARG A 69 -3.86 15.57 -10.19
CA ARG A 69 -3.28 14.50 -11.01
C ARG A 69 -2.96 13.29 -10.14
N PRO A 70 -4.00 12.60 -9.60
CA PRO A 70 -3.78 11.43 -8.77
C PRO A 70 -3.03 10.35 -9.56
N GLY A 71 -2.13 9.63 -8.87
CA GLY A 71 -1.48 8.47 -9.44
C GLY A 71 -2.47 7.34 -9.74
N ALA A 72 -2.04 6.38 -10.55
CA ALA A 72 -2.84 5.18 -10.83
C ALA A 72 -2.75 4.19 -9.66
N LEU A 73 -3.89 3.66 -9.20
CA LEU A 73 -3.90 2.50 -8.31
C LEU A 73 -3.71 1.23 -9.14
N TYR A 74 -2.66 0.47 -8.84
CA TYR A 74 -2.32 -0.74 -9.59
C TYR A 74 -2.92 -2.01 -8.99
N ALA A 75 -3.05 -2.07 -7.67
CA ALA A 75 -3.61 -3.21 -6.95
C ALA A 75 -4.07 -2.76 -5.57
N TYR A 76 -5.09 -3.43 -5.05
CA TYR A 76 -5.57 -3.31 -3.68
C TYR A 76 -5.97 -4.70 -3.19
N GLU A 77 -5.54 -5.04 -1.98
CA GLU A 77 -5.92 -6.27 -1.30
C GLU A 77 -6.31 -5.91 0.14
N GLU A 78 -7.49 -6.39 0.55
CA GLU A 78 -8.01 -6.24 1.91
C GLU A 78 -8.12 -7.61 2.56
N ASN A 79 -7.44 -7.79 3.69
CA ASN A 79 -7.53 -8.99 4.51
C ASN A 79 -8.41 -8.67 5.73
N CYS A 80 -9.60 -9.27 5.76
CA CYS A 80 -10.59 -9.05 6.80
C CYS A 80 -11.27 -10.36 7.18
N PRO A 81 -11.51 -10.65 8.49
CA PRO A 81 -12.27 -11.81 8.89
C PRO A 81 -13.65 -11.84 8.21
N PRO A 82 -14.13 -13.01 7.73
CA PRO A 82 -15.43 -13.11 7.02
C PRO A 82 -16.62 -12.60 7.85
N GLU A 83 -16.46 -12.60 9.17
CA GLU A 83 -17.45 -12.16 10.15
C GLU A 83 -17.57 -10.62 10.22
N LEU A 84 -16.54 -9.90 9.75
CA LEU A 84 -16.41 -8.45 9.88
C LEU A 84 -16.53 -7.70 8.54
N CYS A 85 -16.35 -8.38 7.41
CA CYS A 85 -16.46 -7.75 6.09
C CYS A 85 -17.42 -8.50 5.16
N GLU A 86 -18.37 -7.76 4.58
CA GLU A 86 -19.18 -8.24 3.47
C GLU A 86 -18.31 -8.30 2.20
N LYS A 87 -17.85 -9.51 1.86
CA LYS A 87 -17.18 -9.93 0.62
C LYS A 87 -15.78 -9.33 0.34
N VAL A 88 -14.83 -10.25 0.13
CA VAL A 88 -13.54 -9.96 -0.51
C VAL A 88 -13.78 -9.49 -1.94
N THR A 89 -13.48 -8.22 -2.22
CA THR A 89 -13.49 -7.67 -3.58
C THR A 89 -12.05 -7.46 -4.03
N VAL A 90 -11.55 -8.34 -4.90
CA VAL A 90 -10.24 -8.16 -5.53
C VAL A 90 -10.43 -7.26 -6.75
N VAL A 91 -9.85 -6.06 -6.72
CA VAL A 91 -9.87 -5.14 -7.87
C VAL A 91 -8.47 -4.99 -8.44
N THR A 92 -8.31 -5.39 -9.69
CA THR A 92 -6.99 -5.50 -10.36
C THR A 92 -6.60 -4.26 -11.16
N SER A 93 -7.51 -3.29 -11.34
CA SER A 93 -7.26 -1.93 -11.86
C SER A 93 -8.55 -1.10 -11.86
N GLY A 94 -8.44 0.23 -11.77
CA GLY A 94 -9.60 1.15 -11.83
C GLY A 94 -9.28 2.52 -11.23
N SER A 95 -10.17 3.50 -11.43
CA SER A 95 -10.14 4.76 -10.68
C SER A 95 -10.53 4.52 -9.21
N LEU A 96 -10.08 5.36 -8.28
CA LEU A 96 -10.39 5.21 -6.85
C LEU A 96 -11.90 5.13 -6.60
N ASP A 97 -12.70 5.89 -7.35
CA ASP A 97 -14.16 5.85 -7.24
C ASP A 97 -14.75 4.52 -7.70
N GLU A 98 -14.22 3.91 -8.77
CA GLU A 98 -14.64 2.56 -9.23
C GLU A 98 -14.22 1.47 -8.24
N LEU A 99 -13.07 1.64 -7.60
CA LEU A 99 -12.54 0.73 -6.58
C LEU A 99 -13.39 0.74 -5.31
N LEU A 100 -13.89 1.91 -4.92
CA LEU A 100 -14.72 2.08 -3.72
C LEU A 100 -16.17 1.63 -3.91
N GLN A 101 -16.65 1.40 -5.14
CA GLN A 101 -18.01 0.89 -5.38
C GLN A 101 -18.22 -0.56 -4.91
N GLY A 102 -17.13 -1.34 -4.78
CA GLY A 102 -17.17 -2.72 -4.29
C GLY A 102 -17.18 -2.85 -2.77
N ILE A 103 -17.06 -1.74 -2.04
CA ILE A 103 -16.98 -1.72 -0.56
C ILE A 103 -18.32 -1.18 -0.01
N PRO A 104 -19.10 -1.98 0.74
CA PRO A 104 -20.33 -1.50 1.35
C PRO A 104 -20.04 -0.37 2.35
N ARG A 105 -20.89 0.67 2.35
CA ARG A 105 -20.79 1.87 3.21
C ARG A 105 -21.29 1.62 4.63
#